data_AF-A0A816MWB1-F1
#
_entry.id   AF-A0A816MWB1-F1
#
_cell.length_a   1.000
_cell.length_b   1.000
_cell.length_c   1.000
_cell.angle_alpha   90.00
_cell.angle_beta   90.00
_cell.angle_gamma   90.00
#
_symmetry.space_group_name_H-M   'P 1'
#
loop_
_entity.id
_entity.type
_entity.pdbx_description
1 polymer ?
#
loop_
_entity_poly.entity_id
_entity_poly.type
_entity_poly.pdbx_seq_one_letter_code
_entity_poly.pdbx_strand_id
1 'polypeptide(L)'
;MYLSWVDYGVLVIRLDKFVYSNFHQIFLFFTSLSLCIGVYHGCIRSKQLSTNEFLFADVQMKALRTAISLMATIISAASLLGGPAEIYPYENISLCLAGIAWLIGTYSTANIFIPIFRRLGHISLYAYLEQRFSLSVRIVITSTFLIINTCFIPIILSGPSLALSQVTGLYIWFAIGSRGIICTLCTSVVRYDLAKLPKLYPLFVSETLGQYPGLT
;
A
#
# COMPACT_ATOMS: atom_id res chain seq x y z
N MET A 1 12.23 30.59 26.49
CA MET A 1 11.29 30.12 27.52
C MET A 1 11.11 28.62 27.29
N TYR A 2 11.96 27.82 27.92
CA TYR A 2 12.04 26.37 27.71
C TYR A 2 10.92 25.72 28.52
N LEU A 3 9.92 25.09 27.87
CA LEU A 3 8.99 24.20 28.55
C LEU A 3 9.81 23.12 29.27
N SER A 4 9.67 23.04 30.59
CA SER A 4 10.39 22.06 31.39
C SER A 4 9.86 20.66 31.07
N TRP A 5 10.72 19.63 31.17
CA TRP A 5 10.36 18.22 30.95
C TRP A 5 9.11 17.78 31.75
N VAL A 6 8.83 18.45 32.87
CA VAL A 6 7.64 18.24 33.71
C VAL A 6 6.34 18.65 32.99
N ASP A 7 6.34 19.76 32.25
CA ASP A 7 5.17 20.22 31.49
C ASP A 7 4.85 19.26 30.34
N TYR A 8 5.88 18.74 29.67
CA TYR A 8 5.71 17.68 28.67
C TYR A 8 5.15 16.40 29.29
N GLY A 9 5.65 15.99 30.46
CA GLY A 9 5.11 14.83 31.17
C GLY A 9 3.64 14.97 31.53
N VAL A 10 3.23 16.13 32.09
CA VAL A 10 1.83 16.40 32.43
C VAL A 10 0.95 16.49 31.18
N LEU A 11 1.44 17.10 30.10
CA LEU A 11 0.70 17.21 28.84
C LEU A 11 0.55 15.85 28.14
N VAL A 12 1.57 15.00 28.18
CA VAL A 12 1.52 13.61 27.70
C VAL A 12 0.51 12.80 28.50
N ILE A 13 0.52 12.87 29.84
CA ILE A 13 -0.44 12.14 30.68
C ILE A 13 -1.88 12.61 30.44
N ARG A 14 -2.07 13.91 30.22
CA ARG A 14 -3.38 14.50 29.96
C ARG A 14 -3.90 14.13 28.56
N LEU A 15 -3.01 14.11 27.56
CA LEU A 15 -3.30 13.59 26.22
C LEU A 15 -3.60 12.11 26.25
N ASP A 16 -2.85 11.30 27.01
CA ASP A 16 -3.04 9.87 27.10
C ASP A 16 -4.42 9.53 27.69
N LYS A 17 -4.82 10.20 28.78
CA LYS A 17 -6.19 10.11 29.34
C LYS A 17 -7.27 10.57 28.36
N PHE A 18 -7.05 11.65 27.62
CA PHE A 18 -8.01 12.17 26.64
C PHE A 18 -8.16 11.23 25.44
N VAL A 19 -7.05 10.68 24.95
CA VAL A 19 -7.01 9.70 23.86
C VAL A 19 -7.67 8.41 24.31
N TYR A 20 -7.39 7.93 25.52
CA TYR A 20 -8.02 6.74 26.10
C TYR A 20 -9.54 6.91 26.20
N SER A 21 -10.01 8.06 26.69
CA SER A 21 -11.44 8.36 26.82
C SER A 21 -12.17 8.46 25.47
N ASN A 22 -11.51 8.92 24.40
CA ASN A 22 -12.13 9.16 23.10
C ASN A 22 -11.68 8.16 22.00
N PHE A 23 -10.94 7.11 22.38
CA PHE A 23 -10.29 6.20 21.46
C PHE A 23 -11.27 5.55 20.46
N HIS A 24 -12.42 5.13 20.95
CA HIS A 24 -13.46 4.50 20.14
C HIS A 24 -14.00 5.44 19.05
N GLN A 25 -14.20 6.72 19.38
CA GLN A 25 -14.68 7.73 18.43
C GLN A 25 -13.63 8.03 17.36
N ILE A 26 -12.35 8.15 17.77
CA ILE A 26 -11.24 8.39 16.84
C ILE A 26 -11.09 7.21 15.88
N PHE A 27 -11.14 5.98 16.39
CA PHE A 27 -11.05 4.78 15.56
C PHE A 27 -12.19 4.67 14.54
N LEU A 28 -13.43 4.91 14.97
CA LEU A 28 -14.58 4.93 14.06
C LEU A 28 -14.47 6.06 13.03
N PHE A 29 -14.02 7.24 13.44
CA PHE A 29 -13.85 8.38 12.54
C PHE A 29 -12.83 8.07 11.44
N PHE A 30 -11.62 7.62 11.78
CA PHE A 30 -10.58 7.28 10.80
C PHE A 30 -10.99 6.11 9.89
N THR A 31 -11.66 5.10 10.44
CA THR A 31 -12.17 3.97 9.68
C THR A 31 -13.23 4.41 8.67
N SER A 32 -14.19 5.24 9.11
CA SER A 32 -15.25 5.74 8.25
C SER A 32 -14.70 6.66 7.16
N LEU A 33 -13.74 7.54 7.49
CA LEU A 33 -13.08 8.41 6.53
C LEU A 33 -12.35 7.61 5.45
N SER A 34 -11.60 6.57 5.84
CA SER A 34 -10.91 5.67 4.90
C SER A 34 -11.89 4.95 3.97
N LEU A 35 -13.00 4.45 4.53
CA LEU A 35 -14.05 3.80 3.75
C LEU A 35 -14.72 4.79 2.77
N CYS A 36 -15.02 6.00 3.24
CA CYS A 36 -15.61 7.06 2.41
C CYS A 36 -14.69 7.46 1.27
N ILE A 37 -13.37 7.60 1.51
CA ILE A 37 -12.40 7.90 0.45
C ILE A 37 -12.34 6.75 -0.57
N GLY A 38 -12.31 5.49 -0.10
CA GLY A 38 -12.31 4.31 -0.97
C GLY A 38 -13.57 4.21 -1.83
N VAL A 39 -14.74 4.42 -1.23
CA VAL A 39 -16.04 4.43 -1.92
C VAL A 39 -16.16 5.62 -2.87
N TYR A 40 -15.71 6.81 -2.47
CA TYR A 40 -15.74 8.01 -3.31
C TYR A 40 -14.86 7.84 -4.56
N HIS A 41 -13.62 7.36 -4.39
CA HIS A 41 -12.71 7.09 -5.51
C HIS A 41 -13.19 5.94 -6.40
N GLY A 42 -13.82 4.91 -5.81
CA GLY A 42 -14.58 3.90 -6.56
C GLY A 42 -15.70 4.56 -7.36
N CYS A 43 -16.79 4.95 -6.70
CA CYS A 43 -18.04 5.33 -7.35
C CYS A 43 -17.99 6.55 -8.27
N ILE A 44 -17.17 7.56 -7.97
CA ILE A 44 -17.18 8.84 -8.71
C ILE A 44 -16.09 8.88 -9.78
N ARG A 45 -14.92 8.27 -9.54
CA ARG A 45 -13.79 8.28 -10.49
C ARG A 45 -13.67 7.02 -11.34
N SER A 46 -14.30 5.91 -10.96
CA SER A 46 -14.40 4.68 -11.78
C SER A 46 -15.20 4.91 -13.07
N LYS A 47 -16.15 5.87 -13.08
CA LYS A 47 -16.96 6.17 -14.28
C LYS A 47 -16.16 6.59 -15.53
N GLN A 48 -14.87 6.89 -15.40
CA GLN A 48 -14.04 7.37 -16.51
C GLN A 48 -12.77 6.54 -16.81
N LEU A 49 -12.41 5.53 -16.01
CA LEU A 49 -11.08 4.88 -16.16
C LEU A 49 -11.21 3.44 -16.67
N SER A 50 -10.70 3.19 -17.88
CA SER A 50 -10.50 1.83 -18.39
C SER A 50 -9.54 1.05 -17.49
N THR A 51 -9.65 -0.29 -17.40
CA THR A 51 -8.75 -1.14 -16.59
C THR A 51 -7.27 -0.87 -16.89
N ASN A 52 -6.96 -0.59 -18.16
CA ASN A 52 -5.62 -0.16 -18.55
C ASN A 52 -5.33 1.26 -18.04
N GLU A 53 -6.23 2.23 -18.13
CA GLU A 53 -5.96 3.57 -17.58
C GLU A 53 -5.78 3.61 -16.05
N PHE A 54 -6.44 2.69 -15.33
CA PHE A 54 -6.25 2.50 -13.88
C PHE A 54 -4.93 1.81 -13.54
N LEU A 55 -4.56 0.74 -14.27
CA LEU A 55 -3.29 0.03 -14.09
C LEU A 55 -2.08 0.83 -14.60
N PHE A 56 -2.28 1.63 -15.65
CA PHE A 56 -1.25 2.41 -16.31
C PHE A 56 -1.20 3.84 -15.78
N ALA A 57 -2.13 4.20 -14.88
CA ALA A 57 -2.27 5.51 -14.25
C ALA A 57 -1.78 6.60 -15.19
N ASP A 58 -2.52 6.83 -16.29
CA ASP A 58 -2.26 7.76 -17.40
C ASP A 58 -0.80 8.24 -17.49
N VAL A 59 -0.06 7.87 -18.54
CA VAL A 59 1.38 8.15 -18.72
C VAL A 59 1.78 9.64 -18.49
N GLN A 60 0.81 10.56 -18.40
CA GLN A 60 0.94 11.96 -18.00
C GLN A 60 0.81 12.27 -16.48
N MET A 61 0.58 11.28 -15.61
CA MET A 61 0.56 11.45 -14.16
C MET A 61 1.95 11.87 -13.68
N LYS A 62 2.07 13.12 -13.20
CA LYS A 62 3.27 13.68 -12.55
C LYS A 62 3.94 12.60 -11.69
N ALA A 63 5.21 12.27 -11.99
CA ALA A 63 6.00 11.21 -11.33
C ALA A 63 5.91 11.23 -9.79
N LEU A 64 5.69 12.42 -9.22
CA LEU A 64 5.38 12.65 -7.82
C LEU A 64 4.21 11.80 -7.28
N ARG A 65 3.09 11.69 -8.00
CA ARG A 65 1.90 10.94 -7.54
C ARG A 65 2.16 9.44 -7.47
N THR A 66 2.87 8.90 -8.46
CA THR A 66 3.27 7.49 -8.48
C THR A 66 4.28 7.20 -7.37
N ALA A 67 5.25 8.11 -7.15
CA ALA A 67 6.20 8.00 -6.05
C ALA A 67 5.49 8.01 -4.68
N ILE A 68 4.49 8.89 -4.48
CA ILE A 68 3.70 8.92 -3.24
C ILE A 68 2.94 7.61 -3.01
N SER A 69 2.36 7.01 -4.05
CA SER A 69 1.69 5.72 -3.93
C SER A 69 2.65 4.56 -3.62
N LEU A 70 3.84 4.58 -4.23
CA LEU A 70 4.90 3.61 -3.94
C LEU A 70 5.39 3.75 -2.51
N MET A 71 5.66 4.98 -2.05
CA MET A 71 6.03 5.28 -0.67
C MET A 71 4.96 4.81 0.32
N ALA A 72 3.68 5.05 0.01
CA ALA A 72 2.57 4.59 0.85
C ALA A 72 2.51 3.06 0.98
N THR A 73 2.96 2.31 -0.05
CA THR A 73 3.02 0.84 -0.01
C THR A 73 4.22 0.35 0.80
N ILE A 74 5.32 1.08 0.77
CA ILE A 74 6.59 0.71 1.41
C ILE A 74 6.57 1.00 2.92
N ILE A 75 5.84 2.02 3.35
CA ILE A 75 5.73 2.40 4.77
C ILE A 75 4.72 1.46 5.46
N SER A 76 5.23 0.52 6.24
CA SER A 76 4.43 -0.44 7.01
C SER A 76 4.53 -0.18 8.52
N ALA A 77 3.49 -0.58 9.27
CA ALA A 77 3.46 -0.53 10.73
C ALA A 77 4.62 -1.32 11.38
N ALA A 78 5.12 -2.36 10.68
CA ALA A 78 6.29 -3.11 11.12
C ALA A 78 7.55 -2.25 11.18
N SER A 79 7.77 -1.35 10.22
CA SER A 79 8.93 -0.44 10.23
C SER A 79 8.82 0.60 11.34
N LEU A 80 7.60 1.05 11.65
CA LEU A 80 7.35 2.04 12.70
C LEU A 80 7.60 1.49 14.11
N LEU A 81 7.25 0.22 14.34
CA LEU A 81 7.51 -0.49 15.60
C LEU A 81 8.93 -1.08 15.66
N GLY A 82 9.48 -1.48 14.51
CA GLY A 82 10.82 -2.03 14.39
C GLY A 82 11.92 -1.00 14.63
N GLY A 83 11.74 0.25 14.18
CA GLY A 83 12.69 1.35 14.40
C GLY A 83 13.10 1.53 15.86
N PRO A 84 12.17 1.80 16.81
CA PRO A 84 12.52 1.92 18.21
C PRO A 84 13.03 0.58 18.79
N ALA A 85 12.47 -0.57 18.39
CA ALA A 85 12.90 -1.88 18.86
C ALA A 85 14.37 -2.21 18.53
N GLU A 86 14.89 -1.69 17.41
CA GLU A 86 16.30 -1.82 17.03
C GLU A 86 17.19 -0.77 17.71
N ILE A 87 16.69 0.44 17.96
CA ILE A 87 17.43 1.53 18.62
C ILE A 87 17.69 1.25 20.11
N TYR A 88 16.75 0.58 20.80
CA TYR A 88 16.88 0.30 22.24
C TYR A 88 18.11 -0.55 22.61
N PRO A 89 18.41 -1.66 21.89
CA PRO A 89 19.59 -2.50 22.18
C PRO A 89 20.85 -2.16 21.37
N TYR A 90 20.71 -1.64 20.15
CA TYR A 90 21.82 -1.34 19.25
C TYR A 90 21.77 0.15 18.90
N GLU A 91 22.53 0.95 19.64
CA GLU A 91 22.73 2.39 19.43
C GLU A 91 22.62 2.75 17.94
N ASN A 92 21.73 3.70 17.59
CA ASN A 92 21.33 4.35 16.30
C ASN A 92 21.98 3.96 14.93
N ILE A 93 23.19 3.39 14.91
CA ILE A 93 23.98 2.89 13.80
C ILE A 93 23.23 1.87 12.94
N SER A 94 22.51 0.90 13.52
CA SER A 94 21.76 -0.10 12.75
C SER A 94 20.69 0.56 11.87
N LEU A 95 19.98 1.53 12.42
CA LEU A 95 18.95 2.28 11.70
C LEU A 95 19.54 3.19 10.62
N CYS A 96 20.68 3.85 10.90
CA CYS A 96 21.41 4.64 9.91
C CYS A 96 21.89 3.77 8.74
N LEU A 97 22.48 2.60 9.02
CA LEU A 97 22.97 1.69 7.99
C LEU A 97 21.83 1.11 7.15
N ALA A 98 20.72 0.72 7.78
CA ALA A 98 19.52 0.25 7.09
C ALA A 98 18.93 1.32 6.17
N GLY A 99 18.86 2.58 6.64
CA GLY A 99 18.39 3.72 5.85
C GLY A 99 19.27 3.96 4.62
N ILE A 100 20.60 3.94 4.77
CA ILE A 100 21.55 4.10 3.67
C ILE A 100 21.41 2.95 2.66
N ALA A 101 21.32 1.70 3.12
CA ALA A 101 21.13 0.55 2.25
C ALA A 101 19.84 0.65 1.42
N TRP A 102 18.74 1.12 2.04
CA TRP A 102 17.47 1.36 1.35
C TRP A 102 17.56 2.46 0.28
N LEU A 103 18.26 3.56 0.57
CA LEU A 103 18.48 4.63 -0.40
C LEU A 103 19.29 4.14 -1.61
N ILE A 104 20.36 3.38 -1.38
CA ILE A 104 21.21 2.82 -2.44
C ILE A 104 20.41 1.81 -3.28
N GLY A 105 19.62 0.93 -2.64
CA GLY A 105 18.78 -0.05 -3.32
C GLY A 105 17.72 0.61 -4.20
N THR A 106 17.04 1.63 -3.67
CA THR A 106 16.02 2.39 -4.41
C THR A 106 16.64 3.15 -5.58
N TYR A 107 17.79 3.80 -5.38
CA TYR A 107 18.51 4.52 -6.43
C TYR A 107 18.98 3.58 -7.55
N SER A 108 19.53 2.42 -7.20
CA SER A 108 19.96 1.41 -8.17
C SER A 108 18.77 0.87 -8.95
N THR A 109 17.65 0.60 -8.27
CA THR A 109 16.41 0.13 -8.90
C THR A 109 15.85 1.18 -9.86
N ALA A 110 15.85 2.44 -9.46
CA ALA A 110 15.34 3.54 -10.29
C ALA A 110 16.17 3.76 -11.56
N ASN A 111 17.49 3.63 -11.50
CA ASN A 111 18.35 3.86 -12.66
C ASN A 111 18.46 2.65 -13.60
N ILE A 112 18.40 1.42 -13.08
CA ILE A 112 18.62 0.22 -13.89
C ILE A 112 17.30 -0.36 -14.37
N PHE A 113 16.33 -0.57 -13.48
CA PHE A 113 15.11 -1.31 -13.81
C PHE A 113 14.08 -0.43 -14.55
N ILE A 114 13.89 0.83 -14.15
CA ILE A 114 12.93 1.73 -14.80
C ILE A 114 13.18 1.91 -16.30
N PRO A 115 14.41 2.18 -16.80
CA PRO A 115 14.62 2.32 -18.25
C PRO A 115 14.44 1.00 -19.00
N ILE A 116 14.68 -0.15 -18.38
CA ILE A 116 14.44 -1.46 -18.98
C ILE A 116 12.92 -1.66 -19.19
N PHE A 117 12.11 -1.44 -18.14
CA PHE A 117 10.65 -1.55 -18.24
C PHE A 117 10.05 -0.58 -19.24
N ARG A 118 10.57 0.65 -19.32
CA ARG A 118 10.10 1.64 -20.31
C ARG A 118 10.40 1.24 -21.76
N ARG A 119 11.48 0.51 -22.03
CA ARG A 119 11.86 0.07 -23.39
C ARG A 119 11.07 -1.14 -23.88
N LEU A 120 10.70 -2.05 -22.97
CA LEU A 120 10.01 -3.29 -23.30
C LEU A 120 8.49 -3.13 -23.39
N GLY A 121 7.92 -1.99 -22.99
CA GLY A 121 6.47 -1.73 -23.05
C GLY A 121 5.62 -2.63 -22.14
N HIS A 122 6.25 -3.50 -21.35
CA HIS A 122 5.57 -4.41 -20.43
C HIS A 122 5.53 -3.81 -19.01
N ILE A 123 4.32 -3.66 -18.47
CA ILE A 123 4.07 -3.09 -17.13
C ILE A 123 4.24 -4.15 -16.03
N SER A 124 4.13 -5.43 -16.37
CA SER A 124 4.23 -6.53 -15.40
C SER A 124 5.63 -7.13 -15.39
N LEU A 125 6.33 -7.04 -14.24
CA LEU A 125 7.60 -7.74 -13.98
C LEU A 125 7.49 -9.24 -14.28
N TYR A 126 6.35 -9.85 -13.96
CA TYR A 126 6.10 -11.27 -14.19
C TYR A 126 6.03 -11.63 -15.68
N ALA A 127 5.48 -10.73 -16.51
CA ALA A 127 5.44 -10.92 -17.96
C ALA A 127 6.84 -10.82 -18.58
N TYR A 128 7.67 -9.90 -18.08
CA TYR A 128 9.09 -9.81 -18.48
C TYR A 128 9.87 -11.08 -18.11
N LEU A 129 9.68 -11.60 -16.90
CA LEU A 129 10.32 -12.84 -16.44
C LEU A 129 9.89 -14.06 -17.25
N GLU A 130 8.62 -14.12 -17.66
CA GLU A 130 8.10 -15.17 -18.52
C GLU A 130 8.75 -15.15 -19.91
N GLN A 131 8.83 -13.97 -20.54
CA GLN A 131 9.44 -13.82 -21.86
C GLN A 131 10.94 -14.15 -21.86
N ARG A 132 11.65 -13.88 -20.75
CA ARG A 132 13.10 -14.10 -20.66
C ARG A 132 13.49 -15.53 -20.25
N PHE A 133 12.71 -16.17 -19.36
CA PHE A 133 13.09 -17.45 -18.75
C PHE A 133 12.13 -18.61 -19.07
N SER A 134 10.82 -18.42 -18.90
CA SER A 134 9.70 -19.34 -19.25
C SER A 134 8.50 -19.14 -18.31
N LEU A 135 7.36 -19.72 -18.69
CA LEU A 135 6.14 -19.77 -17.86
C LEU A 135 6.37 -20.47 -16.50
N SER A 136 7.20 -21.51 -16.44
CA SER A 136 7.50 -22.23 -15.19
C SER A 136 8.10 -21.32 -14.13
N VAL A 137 9.02 -20.44 -14.53
CA VAL A 137 9.66 -19.47 -13.62
C VAL A 137 8.63 -18.44 -13.12
N ARG A 138 7.73 -17.98 -13.99
CA ARG A 138 6.64 -17.08 -13.59
C ARG A 138 5.74 -17.71 -12.52
N ILE A 139 5.37 -18.97 -12.67
CA ILE A 139 4.53 -19.68 -11.70
C ILE A 139 5.24 -19.80 -10.35
N VAL A 140 6.51 -20.22 -10.35
CA VAL A 140 7.31 -20.38 -9.13
C VAL A 140 7.50 -19.05 -8.39
N ILE A 141 7.82 -17.97 -9.10
CA ILE A 141 8.03 -16.65 -8.47
C ILE A 141 6.71 -16.11 -7.93
N THR A 142 5.61 -16.23 -8.70
CA THR A 142 4.29 -15.76 -8.26
C THR A 142 3.78 -16.54 -7.05
N SER A 143 3.96 -17.86 -7.04
CA SER A 143 3.54 -18.71 -5.90
C SER A 143 4.36 -18.39 -4.66
N THR A 144 5.68 -18.26 -4.80
CA THR A 144 6.57 -17.91 -3.69
C THR A 144 6.22 -16.53 -3.14
N PHE A 145 5.99 -15.54 -4.00
CA PHE A 145 5.55 -14.21 -3.60
C PHE A 145 4.21 -14.24 -2.85
N LEU A 146 3.24 -15.02 -3.32
CA LEU A 146 1.94 -15.16 -2.65
C LEU A 146 2.09 -15.78 -1.26
N ILE A 147 2.90 -16.82 -1.12
CA ILE A 147 3.15 -17.49 0.16
C ILE A 147 3.81 -16.52 1.15
N ILE A 148 4.88 -15.83 0.73
CA ILE A 148 5.58 -14.85 1.58
C ILE A 148 4.63 -13.75 2.05
N ASN A 149 3.85 -13.16 1.14
CA ASN A 149 2.90 -12.10 1.50
C ASN A 149 1.79 -12.59 2.43
N THR A 150 1.25 -13.78 2.19
CA THR A 150 0.20 -14.37 3.03
C THR A 150 0.70 -14.60 4.46
N CYS A 151 1.96 -15.00 4.63
CA CYS A 151 2.57 -15.14 5.95
C CYS A 151 2.94 -13.78 6.57
N PHE A 152 3.33 -12.79 5.77
CA PHE A 152 3.84 -11.50 6.25
C PHE A 152 2.73 -10.55 6.73
N ILE A 153 1.60 -10.48 6.00
CA ILE A 153 0.46 -9.60 6.35
C ILE A 153 -0.10 -9.85 7.77
N PRO A 154 -0.38 -11.08 8.24
CA PRO A 154 -0.90 -11.30 9.58
C PRO A 154 0.09 -10.91 10.68
N ILE A 155 1.40 -11.07 10.45
CA ILE A 155 2.45 -10.63 11.38
C ILE A 155 2.39 -9.11 11.53
N ILE A 156 2.31 -8.38 10.42
CA ILE A 156 2.16 -6.92 10.45
C ILE A 156 0.86 -6.50 11.14
N LEU A 157 -0.26 -7.15 10.79
CA LEU A 157 -1.59 -6.82 11.31
C LEU A 157 -1.74 -7.10 12.81
N SER A 158 -0.89 -7.97 13.35
CA SER A 158 -0.83 -8.25 14.78
C SER A 158 -0.35 -7.03 15.57
N GLY A 159 0.62 -6.26 15.07
CA GLY A 159 1.13 -5.05 15.74
C GLY A 159 0.04 -4.03 16.13
N PRO A 160 -0.74 -3.50 15.18
CA PRO A 160 -1.79 -2.53 15.49
C PRO A 160 -2.98 -3.19 16.22
N SER A 161 -3.18 -4.50 16.12
CA SER A 161 -4.22 -5.22 16.88
C SER A 161 -3.84 -5.41 18.35
N LEU A 162 -2.56 -5.66 18.64
CA LEU A 162 -2.01 -5.74 19.98
C LEU A 162 -2.18 -4.39 20.70
N ALA A 163 -1.81 -3.29 20.03
CA ALA A 163 -2.02 -1.94 20.54
C ALA A 163 -3.50 -1.63 20.80
N LEU A 164 -4.40 -2.04 19.90
CA LEU A 164 -5.85 -1.86 20.09
C LEU A 164 -6.36 -2.63 21.32
N SER A 165 -5.90 -3.87 21.51
CA SER A 165 -6.31 -4.71 22.63
C SER A 165 -5.84 -4.18 23.98
N GLN A 166 -4.66 -3.56 24.04
CA GLN A 166 -4.14 -2.92 25.26
C GLN A 166 -4.99 -1.71 25.69
N VAL A 167 -5.51 -0.93 24.73
CA VAL A 167 -6.29 0.27 25.01
C VAL A 167 -7.77 -0.05 25.29
N THR A 168 -8.34 -1.06 24.61
CA THR A 168 -9.78 -1.36 24.69
C THR A 168 -10.13 -2.54 25.60
N GLY A 169 -9.15 -3.36 25.99
CA GLY A 169 -9.40 -4.62 26.70
C GLY A 169 -10.13 -5.68 25.86
N LEU A 170 -10.35 -5.42 24.56
CA LEU A 170 -11.02 -6.36 23.65
C LEU A 170 -10.11 -7.53 23.28
N TYR A 171 -10.73 -8.70 23.08
CA TYR A 171 -10.03 -9.90 22.64
C TYR A 171 -9.40 -9.70 21.26
N ILE A 172 -8.10 -9.96 21.14
CA ILE A 172 -7.26 -9.59 19.99
C ILE A 172 -7.77 -10.11 18.64
N TRP A 173 -8.43 -11.28 18.65
CA TRP A 173 -8.95 -11.91 17.44
C TRP A 173 -10.07 -11.09 16.79
N PHE A 174 -10.91 -10.39 17.57
CA PHE A 174 -11.94 -9.51 17.03
C PHE A 174 -11.33 -8.24 16.41
N ALA A 175 -10.22 -7.74 16.96
CA ALA A 175 -9.49 -6.60 16.40
C ALA A 175 -8.86 -6.94 15.03
N ILE A 176 -8.27 -8.12 14.92
CA ILE A 176 -7.69 -8.62 13.66
C ILE A 176 -8.80 -8.84 12.62
N GLY A 177 -9.89 -9.52 13.02
CA GLY A 177 -11.02 -9.80 12.14
C GLY A 177 -11.69 -8.53 11.60
N SER A 178 -11.99 -7.57 12.47
CA SER A 178 -12.62 -6.30 12.07
C SER A 178 -11.76 -5.49 11.10
N ARG A 179 -10.45 -5.31 11.36
CA ARG A 179 -9.55 -4.64 10.40
C ARG A 179 -9.44 -5.38 9.08
N GLY A 180 -9.38 -6.70 9.10
CA GLY A 180 -9.35 -7.53 7.90
C GLY A 180 -10.59 -7.30 7.04
N ILE A 181 -11.78 -7.37 7.64
CA ILE A 181 -13.06 -7.13 6.96
C ILE A 181 -13.09 -5.73 6.35
N ILE A 182 -12.73 -4.69 7.10
CA ILE A 182 -12.73 -3.29 6.61
C ILE A 182 -11.81 -3.14 5.38
N CYS A 183 -10.59 -3.70 5.44
CA CYS A 183 -9.62 -3.62 4.36
C CYS A 183 -10.08 -4.37 3.10
N THR A 184 -10.64 -5.58 3.29
CA THR A 184 -11.22 -6.36 2.21
C THR A 184 -12.42 -5.63 1.58
N LEU A 185 -13.30 -5.04 2.38
CA LEU A 185 -14.44 -4.28 1.88
C LEU A 185 -13.98 -3.05 1.08
N CYS A 186 -13.02 -2.29 1.57
CA CYS A 186 -12.46 -1.14 0.86
C CYS A 186 -11.88 -1.56 -0.51
N THR A 187 -11.07 -2.61 -0.54
CA THR A 187 -10.46 -3.14 -1.77
C THR A 187 -11.50 -3.73 -2.73
N SER A 188 -12.47 -4.46 -2.19
CA SER A 188 -13.54 -5.09 -2.96
C SER A 188 -14.44 -4.04 -3.60
N VAL A 189 -14.82 -2.97 -2.89
CA VAL A 189 -15.63 -1.89 -3.46
C VAL A 189 -14.92 -1.25 -4.66
N VAL A 190 -13.62 -1.00 -4.55
CA VAL A 190 -12.80 -0.49 -5.67
C VAL A 190 -12.80 -1.48 -6.84
N ARG A 191 -12.70 -2.79 -6.59
CA ARG A 191 -12.72 -3.81 -7.65
C ARG A 191 -14.10 -4.09 -8.27
N TYR A 192 -15.16 -4.08 -7.48
CA TYR A 192 -16.53 -4.32 -7.96
C TYR A 192 -16.97 -3.24 -8.95
N ASP A 193 -16.54 -1.99 -8.72
CA ASP A 193 -16.83 -0.91 -9.64
C ASP A 193 -16.03 -1.04 -10.96
N LEU A 194 -14.79 -1.54 -10.90
CA LEU A 194 -14.01 -1.91 -12.09
C LEU A 194 -14.65 -3.06 -12.89
N ALA A 195 -15.22 -4.05 -12.21
CA ALA A 195 -15.90 -5.18 -12.84
C ALA A 195 -17.24 -4.81 -13.51
N LYS A 196 -17.77 -3.61 -13.24
CA LYS A 196 -19.00 -3.07 -13.86
C LYS A 196 -18.75 -2.25 -15.13
N LEU A 197 -17.48 -1.93 -15.42
CA LEU A 197 -17.03 -1.26 -16.65
C LEU A 197 -16.88 -2.10 -17.95
N PRO A 198 -16.99 -3.46 -17.99
CA PRO A 198 -16.79 -4.19 -19.25
C PRO A 198 -17.92 -3.99 -20.27
N LYS A 199 -18.98 -3.23 -19.95
CA LYS A 199 -20.04 -2.88 -20.92
C LYS A 199 -19.61 -1.87 -22.00
N LEU A 200 -18.41 -1.29 -21.93
CA LEU A 200 -17.85 -0.42 -22.99
C LEU A 200 -16.70 -1.05 -23.79
N TYR A 201 -16.32 -2.30 -23.49
CA TYR A 201 -15.21 -2.99 -24.16
C TYR A 201 -15.41 -3.25 -25.68
N PRO A 202 -16.61 -3.58 -26.20
CA PRO A 202 -16.76 -3.84 -27.63
C PRO A 202 -16.84 -2.58 -28.50
N LEU A 203 -16.97 -1.37 -27.93
CA LEU A 203 -17.11 -0.14 -28.71
C LEU A 203 -15.76 0.49 -29.12
N PHE A 204 -14.69 0.28 -28.33
CA PHE A 204 -13.37 0.90 -28.54
C PHE A 204 -12.38 0.00 -29.32
N VAL A 205 -12.65 -1.31 -29.41
CA VAL A 205 -11.84 -2.26 -30.20
C VAL A 205 -12.02 -2.02 -31.72
N SER A 206 -13.18 -1.53 -32.16
CA SER A 206 -13.40 -1.17 -33.58
C SER A 206 -12.72 0.16 -33.97
N GLU A 207 -12.52 1.09 -33.04
CA GLU A 207 -11.86 2.38 -33.31
C GLU A 207 -10.33 2.28 -33.27
N THR A 208 -9.78 1.43 -32.40
CA THR A 208 -8.32 1.28 -32.25
C THR A 208 -7.66 0.40 -33.31
N LEU A 209 -8.40 -0.50 -33.97
CA LEU A 209 -7.89 -1.29 -35.11
C LEU A 209 -7.81 -0.49 -36.42
N GLY A 210 -8.45 0.68 -36.51
CA GLY A 210 -8.33 1.58 -37.67
C GLY A 210 -7.11 2.50 -37.62
N GLN A 211 -6.45 2.64 -36.47
CA GLN A 211 -5.49 3.73 -36.21
C GLN A 211 -4.02 3.28 -36.11
N TYR A 212 -3.73 1.99 -36.32
CA TYR A 212 -2.37 1.45 -36.45
C TYR A 212 -2.16 0.73 -37.80
N PRO A 213 -1.99 1.47 -38.91
CA PRO A 213 -1.65 0.89 -40.22
C PRO A 213 -0.15 0.62 -40.30
N GLY A 214 0.36 -0.36 -39.54
CA GLY A 214 1.82 -0.59 -39.49
C GLY A 214 2.33 -1.84 -38.80
N LEU A 215 1.49 -2.80 -38.43
CA LEU A 215 1.93 -4.13 -37.99
C LEU A 215 1.31 -5.18 -38.92
N THR A 216 1.90 -5.29 -40.11
CA THR A 216 1.92 -6.53 -40.89
C THR A 216 2.70 -7.60 -40.17
#